data_AF-A0A2V8I2A7-F1
#
_entry.id   AF-A0A2V8I2A7-F1
#
_cell.length_a   1.000
_cell.length_b   1.000
_cell.length_c   1.000
_cell.angle_alpha   90.00
_cell.angle_beta   90.00
_cell.angle_gamma   90.00
#
_symmetry.space_group_name_H-M   'P 1'
#
loop_
_entity.id
_entity.type
_entity.pdbx_description
1 polymer ?
#
loop_
_entity_poly.entity_id
_entity_poly.type
_entity_poly.pdbx_seq_one_letter_code
_entity_poly.pdbx_strand_id
1 'polypeptide(L)'
;MTCSRNDVVLLPIPFPDLTSRKIRQAIVVGRKGTDLFVVPVSSVLSNTDFLLQEWQGAGLNVPSGVKAQLATVEERKRKLGSFRRRSSWSPRKSNGA
;
A
#
# COMPACT_ATOMS: atom_id res chain seq x y z
N MET A 1 -6.66 9.14 13.42
CA MET A 1 -6.56 9.49 11.99
C MET A 1 -7.19 8.34 11.22
N THR A 2 -8.14 8.63 10.33
CA THR A 2 -8.84 7.59 9.55
C THR A 2 -8.02 7.18 8.34
N CYS A 3 -7.93 5.88 8.09
CA CYS A 3 -7.29 5.35 6.89
C CYS A 3 -8.32 5.23 5.76
N SER A 4 -7.92 5.64 4.56
CA SER A 4 -8.75 5.61 3.35
C SER A 4 -8.15 4.67 2.32
N ARG A 5 -8.96 4.28 1.34
CA ARG A 5 -8.50 3.47 0.22
C ARG A 5 -7.32 4.16 -0.48
N ASN A 6 -6.31 3.37 -0.84
CA ASN A 6 -5.02 3.73 -1.39
C ASN A 6 -4.05 4.40 -0.38
N ASP A 7 -4.39 4.42 0.91
CA ASP A 7 -3.41 4.85 1.91
C ASP A 7 -2.31 3.80 2.11
N VAL A 8 -1.09 4.27 2.34
CA VAL A 8 0.02 3.41 2.77
C VAL A 8 0.11 3.48 4.28
N VAL A 9 -0.04 2.33 4.92
CA VAL A 9 -0.04 2.18 6.37
C VAL A 9 1.13 1.33 6.82
N LEU A 10 1.61 1.57 8.04
CA LEU A 10 2.61 0.74 8.69
C LEU A 10 1.94 -0.20 9.69
N LEU A 11 2.12 -1.50 9.46
CA LEU A 11 1.53 -2.55 10.27
C LEU A 11 2.62 -3.28 11.05
N PRO A 12 2.52 -3.35 12.38
CA PRO A 12 3.35 -4.25 13.17
C PRO A 12 2.86 -5.69 12.94
N ILE A 13 3.61 -6.46 12.17
CA ILE A 13 3.35 -7.88 11.97
C ILE A 13 4.30 -8.66 12.89
N PRO A 14 3.78 -9.49 13.82
CA PRO A 14 4.63 -10.36 14.62
C PRO A 14 5.33 -11.37 13.72
N PHE A 15 6.56 -11.72 14.06
CA PHE A 15 7.16 -12.92 13.48
C PHE A 15 6.39 -14.17 13.93
N PRO A 16 6.46 -15.28 13.18
CA PRO A 16 5.75 -16.52 13.53
C PRO A 16 6.10 -17.04 14.94
N ASP A 17 7.32 -16.77 15.41
CA ASP A 17 7.82 -17.15 16.74
C ASP A 17 7.39 -16.19 17.87
N LEU A 18 6.62 -15.14 17.54
CA LEU A 18 6.13 -14.11 18.46
C LEU A 18 7.21 -13.34 19.25
N THR A 19 8.49 -13.55 18.94
CA THR A 19 9.62 -12.97 19.71
C THR A 19 9.78 -11.47 19.46
N SER A 20 9.42 -11.02 18.26
CA SER A 20 9.52 -9.63 17.86
C SER A 20 8.48 -9.26 16.80
N ARG A 21 8.39 -7.96 16.49
CA ARG A 21 7.47 -7.44 15.48
C ARG A 21 8.27 -6.70 14.43
N LYS A 22 7.98 -6.99 13.16
CA LYS A 22 8.52 -6.21 12.04
C LYS A 22 7.45 -5.26 11.55
N ILE A 23 7.81 -3.98 11.44
CA ILE A 23 6.96 -2.97 10.84
C ILE A 23 6.99 -3.18 9.31
N ARG A 24 5.82 -3.45 8.73
CA ARG A 24 5.63 -3.72 7.30
C ARG A 24 4.75 -2.64 6.69
N GLN A 25 5.06 -2.23 5.48
CA GLN A 25 4.22 -1.32 4.70
C GLN A 25 3.07 -2.13 4.07
N ALA A 26 1.88 -1.56 4.01
CA ALA A 26 0.74 -2.14 3.32
C ALA A 26 -0.14 -1.05 2.71
N ILE A 27 -0.86 -1.38 1.64
CA ILE A 27 -1.80 -0.47 0.98
C ILE A 27 -3.22 -0.84 1.40
N VAL A 28 -4.01 0.14 1.81
CA VAL A 28 -5.44 -0.04 2.12
C VAL A 28 -6.22 -0.17 0.83
N VAL A 29 -6.90 -1.29 0.61
CA VAL A 29 -7.73 -1.53 -0.58
C VAL A 29 -9.23 -1.32 -0.30
N GLY A 30 -9.63 -1.34 0.97
CA GLY A 30 -11.01 -1.10 1.39
C GLY A 30 -11.14 -1.04 2.90
N ARG A 31 -12.37 -0.79 3.38
CA ARG A 31 -12.71 -0.84 4.80
C ARG A 31 -14.13 -1.39 4.98
N LYS A 32 -14.40 -1.98 6.15
CA LYS A 32 -15.75 -2.33 6.60
C LYS A 32 -15.82 -2.14 8.11
N GLY A 33 -16.64 -1.19 8.58
CA GLY A 33 -16.66 -0.82 10.00
C GLY A 33 -15.28 -0.35 10.47
N THR A 34 -14.76 -0.98 11.52
CA THR A 34 -13.42 -0.74 12.08
C THR A 34 -12.33 -1.54 11.39
N ASP A 35 -12.66 -2.42 10.45
CA ASP A 35 -11.70 -3.28 9.77
C ASP A 35 -11.22 -2.67 8.46
N LEU A 36 -9.92 -2.70 8.26
CA LEU A 36 -9.23 -2.28 7.05
C LEU A 36 -8.78 -3.52 6.28
N PHE A 37 -9.09 -3.55 4.99
CA PHE A 37 -8.54 -4.51 4.06
C PHE A 37 -7.26 -3.94 3.48
N VAL A 38 -6.15 -4.67 3.64
CA VAL A 38 -4.82 -4.22 3.28
C VAL A 38 -4.08 -5.28 2.46
N VAL A 39 -3.22 -4.82 1.55
CA VAL A 39 -2.32 -5.68 0.77
C VAL A 39 -0.87 -5.38 1.14
N PRO A 40 -0.03 -6.38 1.43
CA PRO A 40 1.36 -6.15 1.81
C PRO A 40 2.20 -5.55 0.69
N VAL A 41 3.10 -4.64 1.07
CA VAL A 41 4.13 -4.06 0.19
C VAL A 41 5.50 -4.60 0.58
N SER A 42 6.32 -4.91 -0.41
CA SER A 42 7.67 -5.43 -0.25
C SER A 42 8.65 -4.72 -1.19
N SER A 43 9.83 -4.37 -0.67
CA SER A 43 10.96 -3.90 -1.49
C SER A 43 11.74 -5.06 -2.14
N VAL A 44 11.46 -6.31 -1.76
CA VAL A 44 12.03 -7.51 -2.39
C VAL A 44 11.17 -7.85 -3.60
N LEU A 45 11.54 -7.33 -4.77
CA LEU A 45 10.73 -7.39 -5.99
C LEU A 45 10.51 -8.82 -6.50
N SER A 46 11.44 -9.74 -6.27
CA SER A 46 11.28 -11.16 -6.63
C SER A 46 10.17 -11.88 -5.87
N ASN A 47 9.68 -11.28 -4.78
CA ASN A 47 8.63 -11.82 -3.93
C ASN A 47 7.35 -10.96 -4.00
N THR A 48 7.14 -10.28 -5.13
CA THR A 48 5.97 -9.42 -5.40
C THR A 48 5.28 -9.86 -6.68
N ASP A 49 3.96 -9.80 -6.68
CA ASP A 49 3.13 -10.18 -7.82
C ASP A 49 2.91 -8.99 -8.77
N PHE A 50 2.93 -7.77 -8.23
CA PHE A 50 2.74 -6.54 -8.99
C PHE A 50 3.78 -5.50 -8.61
N LEU A 51 4.41 -4.86 -9.60
CA LEU A 51 5.32 -3.76 -9.37
C LEU A 51 4.54 -2.45 -9.15
N LEU A 52 4.95 -1.67 -8.14
CA LEU A 52 4.38 -0.35 -7.89
C LEU A 52 5.14 0.68 -8.72
N GLN A 53 4.55 1.17 -9.82
CA GLN A 53 5.22 2.12 -10.72
C GLN A 53 5.50 3.48 -10.05
N GLU A 54 4.53 4.03 -9.31
CA GLU A 54 4.65 5.32 -8.62
C GLU A 54 4.96 5.17 -7.12
N TRP A 55 5.96 4.36 -6.78
CA TRP A 55 6.34 4.11 -5.37
C TRP A 55 6.79 5.38 -4.64
N GLN A 56 7.50 6.32 -5.30
CA GLN A 56 7.84 7.60 -4.68
C GLN A 56 6.60 8.41 -4.31
N GLY A 57 5.58 8.41 -5.18
CA GLY A 57 4.32 9.14 -4.97
C GLY A 57 3.49 8.59 -3.80
N ALA A 58 3.74 7.34 -3.41
CA ALA A 58 3.14 6.68 -2.26
C ALA A 58 3.92 6.91 -0.95
N GLY A 59 5.03 7.65 -0.99
CA GLY A 59 5.90 7.89 0.18
C GLY A 59 6.81 6.72 0.53
N LEU A 60 7.06 5.81 -0.42
CA LEU A 60 8.02 4.71 -0.25
C LEU A 60 9.44 5.19 -0.58
N ASN A 61 10.42 4.74 0.19
CA ASN A 61 11.82 5.17 0.03
C ASN A 61 12.56 4.42 -1.08
N VAL A 62 12.07 3.25 -1.48
CA VAL A 62 12.73 2.35 -2.44
C VAL A 62 11.71 1.74 -3.40
N PRO A 63 12.14 1.30 -4.60
CA PRO A 63 11.30 0.52 -5.50
C PRO A 63 10.64 -0.64 -4.74
N SER A 64 9.33 -0.74 -4.87
CA SER A 64 8.53 -1.70 -4.11
C SER A 64 7.44 -2.29 -4.99
N GLY A 65 6.98 -3.47 -4.62
CA GLY A 65 5.85 -4.15 -5.23
C GLY A 65 4.85 -4.64 -4.19
N VAL A 66 3.70 -5.08 -4.68
CA VAL A 66 2.57 -5.57 -3.89
C VAL A 66 2.52 -7.09 -4.00
N LYS A 67 2.19 -7.75 -2.89
CA LYS A 67 1.88 -9.18 -2.86
C LYS A 67 0.39 -9.38 -3.08
N ALA A 68 -0.01 -10.39 -3.83
CA ALA A 68 -1.40 -10.82 -4.05
C ALA A 68 -1.99 -11.52 -2.81
N GLN A 69 -1.69 -10.98 -1.63
CA GLN A 69 -2.18 -11.42 -0.34
C GLN A 69 -3.11 -10.35 0.22
N LEU A 70 -4.26 -10.76 0.74
CA LEU A 70 -5.20 -9.87 1.40
C LEU A 70 -5.18 -10.14 2.90
N ALA A 71 -5.04 -9.09 3.69
CA ALA A 71 -5.14 -9.15 5.13
C ALA A 71 -6.22 -8.18 5.63
N THR A 72 -6.85 -8.54 6.73
CA THR A 72 -7.80 -7.68 7.44
C THR A 72 -7.15 -7.25 8.75
N VAL A 73 -7.15 -5.96 9.03
CA VAL A 73 -6.58 -5.38 10.25
C VAL A 73 -7.53 -4.36 10.85
N GLU A 74 -7.64 -4.32 12.17
CA GLU A 74 -8.43 -3.31 12.86
C GLU A 74 -7.77 -1.92 12.74
N GLU A 75 -8.56 -0.86 12.55
CA GLU A 75 -8.14 0.53 12.30
C GLU A 75 -7.36 1.18 13.46
N ARG A 76 -7.18 0.51 14.60
CA ARG A 76 -6.36 1.01 15.72
C ARG A 76 -4.85 1.19 15.42
N LYS A 77 -4.43 1.17 14.14
CA LYS A 77 -3.02 1.25 13.69
C LYS A 77 -2.68 2.64 13.12
N ARG A 78 -1.40 3.04 13.22
CA ARG A 78 -0.90 4.35 12.73
C ARG A 78 -0.84 4.39 11.20
N LYS A 79 -1.37 5.46 10.61
CA LYS A 79 -1.22 5.83 9.19
C LYS A 79 0.18 6.42 8.94
N LEU A 80 0.84 6.05 7.84
CA LEU A 80 2.15 6.61 7.43
C LEU A 80 2.00 7.65 6.31
N GLY A 81 1.15 7.40 5.31
CA GLY A 81 0.96 8.28 4.15
C GLY A 81 -0.26 7.91 3.31
N SER A 82 -0.48 8.63 2.19
CA SER A 82 -1.60 8.37 1.27
C SER A 82 -1.21 8.49 -0.20
N PHE A 83 -1.63 7.55 -1.04
CA PHE A 83 -1.54 7.71 -2.50
C PHE A 83 -2.69 8.58 -3.01
N ARG A 84 -2.36 9.78 -3.50
CA ARG A 84 -3.32 10.62 -4.22
C ARG A 84 -3.22 10.29 -5.70
N ARG A 85 -4.26 9.65 -6.25
CA ARG A 85 -4.41 9.54 -7.71
C ARG A 85 -4.39 10.97 -8.26
N ARG A 86 -3.33 11.39 -8.97
CA ARG A 86 -3.36 12.68 -9.66
C ARG A 86 -4.36 12.51 -10.80
N SER A 87 -5.51 13.18 -10.69
CA SER A 87 -6.52 13.25 -11.73
C SER A 87 -5.99 14.07 -12.91
N SER A 88 -5.12 13.47 -13.72
CA SER A 88 -4.80 13.97 -15.06
C SER A 88 -4.15 12.86 -15.88
N TRP A 89 -4.88 11.75 -16.07
CA TRP A 89 -4.70 10.98 -17.29
C TRP A 89 -5.85 11.36 -18.22
N SER A 90 -5.58 12.33 -19.09
CA SER A 90 -6.33 12.51 -20.32
C SER A 90 -5.56 11.72 -21.39
N PRO A 91 -6.20 10.84 -22.17
CA PRO A 91 -5.60 10.40 -23.42
C PRO A 91 -5.30 11.67 -24.21
N ARG A 92 -4.03 11.97 -24.48
CA ARG A 92 -3.70 12.99 -25.46
C ARG A 92 -4.34 12.52 -26.76
N LYS A 93 -5.38 13.22 -27.22
CA LYS A 93 -5.81 13.12 -28.62
C LYS A 93 -4.59 13.48 -29.45
N SER A 94 -4.07 12.52 -30.19
CA SER A 94 -3.15 12.78 -31.30
C SER A 94 -3.90 13.60 -32.33
N ASN A 95 -3.68 14.92 -32.34
CA ASN A 95 -4.02 15.76 -33.48
C ASN A 95 -2.74 16.01 -34.29
N GLY A 96 -2.70 15.37 -35.47
CA GLY A 96 -2.16 15.93 -36.71
C GLY A 96 -0.65 15.96 -36.90
N ALA A 97 -0.15 15.05 -37.74
CA ALA A 97 0.38 15.38 -39.05
C ALA A 97 0.09 14.20 -40.00
#